data_AF-A0A6M3JJJ2-F1
#
_entry.id   AF-A0A6M3JJJ2-F1
#
_cell.length_a   1.000
_cell.length_b   1.000
_cell.length_c   1.000
_cell.angle_alpha   90.00
_cell.angle_beta   90.00
_cell.angle_gamma   90.00
#
_symmetry.space_group_name_H-M   'P 1'
#
loop_
_entity.id
_entity.type
_entity.pdbx_description
1 polymer ?
#
loop_
_entity_poly.entity_id
_entity_poly.type
_entity_poly.pdbx_seq_one_letter_code
_entity_poly.pdbx_strand_id
1 'polypeptide(L)'
;MKKCPECGCEDFILAGDAYDFVEYVVTIKDDGAVVTVESWDEMVEYTTWHADIKCYKCGAHYNRESLKELLCEGALLPFTVLLLYPDYIAENYGTETYLDQVYARTAVGAIDQAQNHAMEANDIWDDESGADPCDFYPLLTLRGHWNDLTPVELQVFGDVVAGNRV
;
A
#
# COMPACT_ATOMS: atom_id res chain seq x y z
N MET A 1 -0.71 -19.04 -11.76
CA MET A 1 -0.94 -19.40 -10.36
C MET A 1 0.32 -19.04 -9.60
N LYS A 2 0.18 -18.52 -8.37
CA LYS A 2 1.31 -18.12 -7.55
C LYS A 2 2.09 -19.34 -7.09
N LYS A 3 3.41 -19.21 -7.09
CA LYS A 3 4.34 -20.27 -6.71
C LYS A 3 5.15 -19.82 -5.52
N CYS A 4 5.37 -20.75 -4.59
CA CYS A 4 6.32 -20.58 -3.52
C CYS A 4 7.71 -20.26 -4.10
N PRO A 5 8.36 -19.14 -3.73
CA PRO A 5 9.69 -18.77 -4.23
C PRO A 5 10.76 -19.82 -3.88
N GLU A 6 10.64 -20.46 -2.71
CA GLU A 6 11.62 -21.45 -2.25
C GLU A 6 11.60 -22.78 -3.03
N CYS A 7 10.41 -23.27 -3.42
CA CYS A 7 10.28 -24.63 -3.97
C CYS A 7 9.39 -24.77 -5.21
N GLY A 8 8.78 -23.68 -5.67
CA GLY A 8 7.95 -23.63 -6.87
C GLY A 8 6.56 -24.27 -6.74
N CYS A 9 6.15 -24.71 -5.54
CA CYS A 9 4.83 -25.30 -5.27
C CYS A 9 3.71 -24.25 -5.39
N GLU A 10 2.54 -24.65 -5.89
CA GLU A 10 1.37 -23.77 -6.12
C GLU A 10 0.37 -23.80 -4.96
N ASP A 11 0.56 -24.73 -4.01
CA ASP A 11 -0.34 -24.96 -2.89
C ASP A 11 0.23 -24.44 -1.58
N PHE A 12 -0.65 -23.85 -0.80
CA PHE A 12 -0.35 -23.18 0.46
C PHE A 12 -1.34 -23.66 1.53
N ILE A 13 -0.89 -23.63 2.78
CA ILE A 13 -1.72 -23.87 3.96
C ILE A 13 -2.08 -22.51 4.54
N LEU A 14 -3.38 -22.24 4.61
CA LEU A 14 -3.97 -21.10 5.31
C LEU A 14 -4.53 -21.60 6.63
N ALA A 15 -3.93 -21.16 7.73
CA ALA A 15 -4.52 -21.43 9.03
C ALA A 15 -5.71 -20.47 9.26
N GLY A 16 -6.86 -21.03 9.64
CA GLY A 16 -8.06 -20.28 9.97
C GLY A 16 -7.82 -19.28 11.10
N ASP A 17 -8.69 -18.28 11.21
CA ASP A 17 -8.61 -17.30 12.29
C ASP A 17 -9.03 -17.92 13.63
N ALA A 18 -9.03 -17.08 14.68
CA ALA A 18 -9.32 -17.47 16.05
C ALA A 18 -10.71 -18.11 16.26
N TYR A 19 -11.59 -18.11 15.25
CA TYR A 19 -12.93 -18.69 15.32
C TYR A 19 -13.08 -19.99 14.57
N ASP A 20 -12.21 -20.30 13.60
CA ASP A 20 -12.43 -21.41 12.67
C ASP A 20 -11.51 -22.61 12.87
N PHE A 21 -10.42 -22.52 13.65
CA PHE A 21 -9.52 -23.64 14.07
C PHE A 21 -9.21 -24.74 13.01
N VAL A 22 -9.26 -24.41 11.73
CA VAL A 22 -9.16 -25.33 10.60
C VAL A 22 -8.03 -24.85 9.70
N GLU A 23 -7.22 -25.79 9.19
CA GLU A 23 -6.26 -25.50 8.13
C GLU A 23 -6.90 -25.78 6.77
N TYR A 24 -6.70 -24.84 5.85
CA TYR A 24 -7.14 -24.93 4.47
C TYR A 24 -5.93 -25.11 3.55
N VAL A 25 -5.91 -26.18 2.76
CA VAL A 25 -5.02 -26.23 1.60
C VAL A 25 -5.66 -25.38 0.52
N VAL A 26 -4.93 -24.38 0.05
CA VAL A 26 -5.40 -23.42 -0.96
C VAL A 26 -4.42 -23.31 -2.10
N THR A 27 -4.95 -22.97 -3.27
CA THR A 27 -4.16 -22.47 -4.39
C THR A 27 -4.43 -20.98 -4.54
N ILE A 28 -3.36 -20.20 -4.68
CA ILE A 28 -3.45 -18.74 -4.87
C ILE A 28 -3.29 -18.44 -6.36
N LYS A 29 -4.29 -17.81 -6.97
CA LYS A 29 -4.26 -17.39 -8.39
C LYS A 29 -3.40 -16.14 -8.59
N ASP A 30 -3.07 -15.84 -9.85
CA ASP A 30 -2.21 -14.69 -10.20
C ASP A 30 -2.87 -13.34 -9.89
N ASP A 31 -4.20 -13.30 -9.88
CA ASP A 31 -5.03 -12.15 -9.48
C ASP A 31 -5.22 -12.04 -7.95
N GLY A 32 -4.60 -12.94 -7.19
CA GLY A 32 -4.71 -13.02 -5.74
C GLY A 32 -5.97 -13.74 -5.23
N ALA A 33 -6.82 -14.27 -6.10
CA ALA A 33 -7.97 -15.06 -5.66
C ALA A 33 -7.51 -16.37 -5.02
N VAL A 34 -8.06 -16.67 -3.85
CA VAL A 34 -7.79 -17.91 -3.08
C VAL A 34 -8.83 -18.95 -3.44
N VAL A 35 -8.39 -20.15 -3.82
CA VAL A 35 -9.27 -21.29 -4.07
C VAL A 35 -8.96 -22.37 -3.04
N THR A 36 -9.95 -22.73 -2.22
CA THR A 36 -9.84 -23.86 -1.30
C THR A 36 -9.78 -25.16 -2.08
N VAL A 37 -8.75 -25.95 -1.83
CA VAL A 37 -8.50 -27.25 -2.43
C VAL A 37 -9.01 -28.35 -1.49
N GLU A 38 -8.63 -28.29 -0.21
CA GLU A 38 -9.04 -29.23 0.84
C GLU A 38 -9.13 -28.54 2.21
N SER A 39 -10.03 -29.00 3.09
CA SER A 39 -10.16 -28.54 4.47
C SER A 39 -9.80 -29.66 5.45
N TRP A 40 -8.98 -29.36 6.46
CA TRP A 40 -8.49 -30.34 7.43
C TRP A 40 -8.99 -29.96 8.83
N ASP A 41 -9.84 -30.80 9.43
CA ASP A 41 -10.36 -30.66 10.81
C ASP A 41 -9.30 -31.04 11.88
N GLU A 42 -8.07 -30.54 11.75
CA GLU A 42 -7.06 -30.66 12.81
C GLU A 42 -7.08 -29.39 13.66
N MET A 43 -7.35 -29.53 14.96
CA MET A 43 -7.35 -28.41 15.90
C MET A 43 -5.99 -27.69 15.87
N VAL A 44 -5.96 -26.50 15.30
CA VAL A 44 -4.76 -25.66 15.25
C VAL A 44 -4.65 -24.88 16.57
N GLU A 45 -3.44 -24.84 17.15
CA GLU A 45 -3.15 -23.92 18.26
C GLU A 45 -3.28 -22.47 17.79
N TYR A 46 -3.71 -21.58 18.70
CA TYR A 46 -4.00 -20.16 18.48
C TYR A 46 -3.15 -19.51 17.38
N THR A 47 -3.77 -19.21 16.24
CA THR A 47 -3.20 -18.37 15.20
C THR A 47 -3.45 -16.91 15.59
N THR A 48 -2.48 -16.04 15.27
CA THR A 48 -2.73 -14.60 15.40
C THR A 48 -3.84 -14.20 14.41
N TRP A 49 -4.60 -13.14 14.70
CA TRP A 49 -5.68 -12.61 13.85
C TRP A 49 -5.27 -12.25 12.39
N HIS A 50 -4.02 -12.54 12.01
CA HIS A 50 -3.41 -12.20 10.73
C HIS A 50 -2.77 -13.46 10.10
N ALA A 51 -3.62 -14.42 9.73
CA ALA A 51 -3.40 -15.54 8.81
C ALA A 51 -1.93 -15.82 8.41
N ASP A 52 -1.28 -16.71 9.15
CA ASP A 52 -0.01 -17.33 8.74
C ASP A 52 -0.24 -18.22 7.52
N ILE A 53 0.42 -17.92 6.39
CA ILE A 53 0.39 -18.79 5.22
C ILE A 53 1.70 -19.56 5.14
N LYS A 54 1.61 -20.86 4.95
CA LYS A 54 2.77 -21.74 4.78
C LYS A 54 2.74 -22.36 3.40
N CYS A 55 3.90 -22.53 2.77
CA CYS A 55 3.95 -23.38 1.59
C CYS A 55 3.66 -24.84 1.98
N TYR A 56 2.72 -25.49 1.30
CA TYR A 56 2.34 -26.88 1.59
C TYR A 56 3.52 -27.86 1.49
N LYS A 57 4.43 -27.62 0.53
CA LYS A 57 5.53 -28.55 0.25
C LYS A 57 6.78 -28.35 1.12
N CYS A 58 7.23 -27.11 1.28
CA CYS A 58 8.50 -26.82 1.96
C CYS A 58 8.32 -26.22 3.36
N GLY A 59 7.10 -25.88 3.77
CA GLY A 59 6.82 -25.29 5.07
C GLY A 59 7.30 -23.84 5.23
N ALA A 60 7.79 -23.18 4.17
CA ALA A 60 8.16 -21.77 4.24
C ALA A 60 6.98 -20.92 4.70
N HIS A 61 7.19 -20.09 5.73
CA HIS A 61 6.19 -19.22 6.32
C HIS A 61 6.20 -17.84 5.67
N TYR A 62 5.02 -17.31 5.39
CA TYR A 62 4.81 -15.98 4.84
C TYR A 62 3.83 -15.23 5.75
N ASN A 63 4.30 -14.12 6.31
CA ASN A 63 3.44 -13.20 7.03
C ASN A 63 2.61 -12.35 6.03
N ARG A 64 1.69 -11.53 6.54
CA ARG A 64 0.83 -10.65 5.71
C ARG A 64 1.62 -9.75 4.75
N GLU A 65 2.79 -9.25 5.14
CA GLU A 65 3.62 -8.39 4.29
C GLU A 65 4.30 -9.19 3.19
N SER A 66 4.89 -10.33 3.52
CA SER A 66 5.46 -11.27 2.54
C SER A 66 4.39 -11.79 1.58
N LEU A 67 3.14 -11.93 2.04
CA LEU A 67 1.99 -12.23 1.20
C LEU A 67 1.61 -11.09 0.29
N LYS A 68 1.59 -9.84 0.77
CA LYS A 68 1.42 -8.67 -0.09
C LYS A 68 2.46 -8.70 -1.22
N GLU A 69 3.71 -9.05 -0.93
CA GLU A 69 4.77 -9.17 -1.93
C GLU A 69 4.55 -10.35 -2.90
N LEU A 70 4.18 -11.53 -2.41
CA LEU A 70 3.88 -12.73 -3.21
C LEU A 70 2.66 -12.55 -4.13
N LEU A 71 1.61 -11.92 -3.60
CA LEU A 71 0.34 -11.67 -4.29
C LEU A 71 0.49 -10.54 -5.30
N CYS A 72 1.30 -9.52 -5.02
CA CYS A 72 1.41 -8.33 -5.86
C CYS A 72 2.57 -8.38 -6.86
N GLU A 73 2.48 -9.26 -7.87
CA GLU A 73 3.15 -8.98 -9.15
C GLU A 73 2.23 -8.10 -10.00
N GLY A 74 2.33 -6.79 -9.80
CA GLY A 74 1.70 -5.79 -10.66
C GLY A 74 2.62 -4.57 -10.76
N ALA A 75 2.83 -4.02 -11.96
CA ALA A 75 3.70 -2.85 -12.14
C ALA A 75 3.34 -1.74 -11.13
N LEU A 76 4.35 -1.04 -10.60
CA LEU A 76 4.09 0.16 -9.80
C LEU A 76 3.35 1.17 -10.67
N LEU A 77 2.20 1.63 -10.20
CA LEU A 77 1.37 2.61 -10.87
C LEU A 77 1.43 3.93 -10.09
N PRO A 78 1.42 5.08 -10.79
CA PRO A 78 1.32 6.37 -10.13
C PRO A 78 -0.07 6.54 -9.52
N PHE A 79 -0.13 7.08 -8.31
CA PHE A 79 -1.35 7.49 -7.61
C PHE A 79 -1.18 8.88 -7.03
N THR A 80 -2.29 9.60 -6.95
CA THR A 80 -2.42 10.85 -6.19
C THR A 80 -3.41 10.61 -5.07
N VAL A 81 -3.01 10.89 -3.83
CA VAL A 81 -3.81 10.67 -2.62
C VAL A 81 -3.97 12.00 -1.89
N LEU A 82 -5.20 12.35 -1.54
CA LEU A 82 -5.51 13.46 -0.65
C LEU A 82 -5.94 12.90 0.69
N LEU A 83 -5.23 13.29 1.75
CA LEU A 83 -5.50 12.93 3.12
C LEU A 83 -6.02 14.13 3.90
N LEU A 84 -6.77 13.87 4.96
CA LEU A 84 -7.22 14.81 5.96
C LEU A 84 -6.66 14.36 7.31
N TYR A 85 -5.90 15.22 7.97
CA TYR A 85 -5.63 15.04 9.39
C TYR A 85 -6.59 15.93 10.17
N PRO A 86 -7.56 15.33 10.86
CA PRO A 86 -8.53 16.10 11.60
C PRO A 86 -7.92 16.53 12.93
N ASP A 87 -7.67 17.82 13.07
CA ASP A 87 -7.24 18.38 14.34
C ASP A 87 -8.45 18.55 15.27
N TYR A 88 -8.84 17.47 15.93
CA TYR A 88 -9.93 17.50 16.92
C TYR A 88 -9.47 18.05 18.28
N ILE A 89 -8.18 18.33 18.45
CA ILE A 89 -7.57 18.65 19.76
C ILE A 89 -7.08 20.09 19.83
N ALA A 90 -6.69 20.72 18.73
CA ALA A 90 -6.19 22.09 18.78
C ALA A 90 -7.32 23.13 18.83
N GLU A 91 -7.10 24.14 19.68
CA GLU A 91 -8.04 25.24 19.93
C GLU A 91 -8.33 26.09 18.68
N ASN A 92 -7.55 25.94 17.61
CA ASN A 92 -7.66 26.66 16.34
C ASN A 92 -8.51 25.94 15.27
N TYR A 93 -9.12 24.78 15.54
CA TYR A 93 -10.03 24.05 14.64
C TYR A 93 -9.56 24.05 13.17
N GLY A 94 -8.28 23.77 12.95
CA GLY A 94 -7.72 23.60 11.61
C GLY A 94 -8.08 22.23 11.06
N THR A 95 -8.44 22.14 9.78
CA THR A 95 -8.36 20.86 9.07
C THR A 95 -7.17 20.95 8.15
N GLU A 96 -6.19 20.07 8.33
CA GLU A 96 -5.03 20.02 7.46
C GLU A 96 -5.24 18.93 6.41
N THR A 97 -5.02 19.30 5.16
CA THR A 97 -5.09 18.37 4.03
C THR A 97 -3.72 18.16 3.43
N TYR A 98 -3.36 16.91 3.19
CA TYR A 98 -2.08 16.53 2.60
C TYR A 98 -2.33 15.88 1.25
N LEU A 99 -1.76 16.46 0.20
CA LEU A 99 -1.79 15.87 -1.14
C LEU A 99 -0.43 15.23 -1.40
N ASP A 100 -0.43 13.94 -1.68
CA ASP A 100 0.78 13.19 -1.98
C ASP A 100 0.68 12.42 -3.30
N GLN A 101 1.82 12.21 -3.95
CA GLN A 101 1.96 11.53 -5.23
C GLN A 101 2.92 10.35 -5.07
N VAL A 102 2.36 9.14 -5.04
CA VAL A 102 3.11 7.91 -4.72
C VAL A 102 3.08 6.92 -5.86
N TYR A 103 3.99 5.95 -5.82
CA TYR A 103 3.95 4.78 -6.69
C TYR A 103 3.53 3.57 -5.88
N ALA A 104 2.36 3.02 -6.19
CA ALA A 104 1.84 1.86 -5.49
C ALA A 104 1.26 0.84 -6.48
N ARG A 105 1.06 -0.39 -6.03
CA ARG A 105 0.46 -1.45 -6.86
C ARG A 105 -1.06 -1.43 -6.79
N THR A 106 -1.62 -0.88 -5.70
CA THR A 106 -3.06 -0.77 -5.44
C THR A 106 -3.39 0.59 -4.85
N ALA A 107 -4.66 1.00 -4.93
CA ALA A 107 -5.12 2.24 -4.29
C ALA A 107 -4.97 2.19 -2.76
N VAL A 108 -5.23 1.04 -2.14
CA VAL A 108 -5.02 0.85 -0.68
C VAL A 108 -3.55 1.02 -0.32
N GLY A 109 -2.64 0.39 -1.07
CA GLY A 109 -1.20 0.58 -0.84
C GLY A 109 -0.72 2.01 -1.10
N ALA A 110 -1.39 2.76 -2.00
CA ALA A 110 -1.11 4.18 -2.20
C ALA A 110 -1.52 5.00 -0.97
N ILE A 111 -2.67 4.69 -0.37
CA ILE A 111 -3.13 5.33 0.86
C ILE A 111 -2.15 5.05 2.00
N ASP A 112 -1.79 3.78 2.23
CA ASP A 112 -0.82 3.39 3.27
C ASP A 112 0.49 4.18 3.12
N GLN A 113 1.03 4.30 1.90
CA GLN A 113 2.26 5.07 1.66
C GLN A 113 2.08 6.57 1.91
N ALA A 114 0.99 7.16 1.40
CA ALA A 114 0.73 8.58 1.58
C ALA A 114 0.53 8.96 3.06
N GLN A 115 -0.09 8.09 3.85
CA GLN A 115 -0.27 8.29 5.29
C GLN A 115 1.07 8.30 6.03
N ASN A 116 1.96 7.37 5.70
CA ASN A 116 3.32 7.34 6.27
C ASN A 116 4.11 8.59 5.87
N HIS A 117 4.08 9.00 4.60
CA HIS A 117 4.73 10.22 4.15
C HIS A 117 4.18 11.47 4.84
N ALA A 118 2.85 11.58 5.01
CA ALA A 118 2.23 12.71 5.70
C ALA A 118 2.66 12.76 7.17
N MET A 119 2.74 11.63 7.85
CA MET A 119 3.21 11.56 9.23
C MET A 119 4.70 11.94 9.37
N GLU A 120 5.55 11.43 8.48
CA GLU A 120 6.98 11.77 8.42
C GLU A 120 7.23 13.25 8.10
N ALA A 121 6.50 13.81 7.13
CA ALA A 121 6.71 15.19 6.67
C ALA A 121 6.33 16.24 7.71
N ASN A 122 5.45 15.90 8.66
CA ASN A 122 4.96 16.82 9.68
C ASN A 122 5.57 16.58 11.07
N ASP A 123 6.56 15.69 11.18
CA ASP A 123 7.24 15.37 12.43
C ASP A 123 6.27 14.98 13.57
N ILE A 124 5.19 14.29 13.20
CA ILE A 124 4.14 13.83 14.13
C ILE A 124 4.58 12.51 14.82
N TRP A 125 5.80 12.04 14.55
CA TRP A 125 6.45 10.93 15.21
C TRP A 125 6.95 11.33 16.61
N ASP A 126 6.04 11.55 17.55
CA ASP A 126 6.38 11.60 18.97
C ASP A 126 5.61 10.51 19.72
N ASP A 127 6.34 9.64 20.42
CA ASP A 127 5.79 8.62 21.33
C ASP A 127 4.82 9.23 22.37
N GLU A 128 4.95 10.52 22.68
CA GLU A 128 4.03 11.25 23.57
C GLU A 128 2.73 11.70 22.89
N SER A 129 2.72 11.87 21.56
CA SER A 129 1.54 12.30 20.80
C SER A 129 0.52 11.18 20.57
N GLY A 130 0.99 9.92 20.54
CA GLY A 130 0.17 8.75 20.25
C GLY A 130 -0.42 8.73 18.84
N ALA A 131 0.11 9.53 17.93
CA ALA A 131 -0.39 9.64 16.57
C ALA A 131 -0.04 8.40 15.72
N ASP A 132 -1.01 7.96 14.93
CA ASP A 132 -0.92 6.79 14.04
C ASP A 132 -1.11 7.24 12.58
N PRO A 133 -0.43 6.64 11.57
CA PRO A 133 -0.72 6.92 10.16
C PRO A 133 -2.21 6.83 9.81
N CYS A 134 -2.97 5.98 10.49
CA CYS A 134 -4.41 5.81 10.32
C CYS A 134 -5.23 7.04 10.73
N ASP A 135 -4.66 7.98 11.49
CA ASP A 135 -5.31 9.25 11.84
C ASP A 135 -5.43 10.19 10.62
N PHE A 136 -4.64 9.93 9.57
CA PHE A 136 -4.76 10.63 8.29
C PHE A 136 -5.83 9.98 7.41
N TYR A 137 -7.04 10.51 7.43
CA TYR A 137 -8.17 9.96 6.70
C TYR A 137 -8.07 10.22 5.19
N PRO A 138 -8.19 9.20 4.32
CA PRO A 138 -8.19 9.40 2.88
C PRO A 138 -9.48 10.06 2.40
N LEU A 139 -9.36 11.22 1.76
CA LEU A 139 -10.46 11.94 1.12
C LEU A 139 -10.59 11.60 -0.37
N LEU A 140 -9.46 11.41 -1.06
CA LEU A 140 -9.41 11.15 -2.49
C LEU A 140 -8.23 10.23 -2.83
N THR A 141 -8.45 9.29 -3.74
CA THR A 141 -7.37 8.48 -4.33
C THR A 141 -7.63 8.31 -5.82
N LEU A 142 -6.70 8.80 -6.63
CA LEU A 142 -6.79 8.79 -8.09
C LEU A 142 -5.59 8.09 -8.69
N ARG A 143 -5.80 7.44 -9.82
CA ARG A 143 -4.72 6.90 -10.64
C ARG A 143 -4.07 8.03 -11.45
N GLY A 144 -2.74 8.07 -11.47
CA GLY A 144 -1.95 9.11 -12.10
C GLY A 144 -1.34 10.09 -11.11
N HIS A 145 -0.36 10.84 -11.58
CA HIS A 145 0.29 11.96 -10.89
C HIS A 145 -0.29 13.27 -11.41
N TRP A 146 -0.66 14.16 -10.50
CA TRP A 146 -1.18 15.48 -10.85
C TRP A 146 -0.04 16.42 -11.22
N ASN A 147 -0.15 17.04 -12.39
CA ASN A 147 0.81 18.05 -12.83
C ASN A 147 0.16 19.43 -12.74
N ASP A 148 0.91 20.39 -12.22
CA ASP A 148 0.51 21.78 -12.27
C ASP A 148 0.53 22.26 -13.74
N LEU A 149 -0.58 22.85 -14.18
CA LEU A 149 -0.73 23.42 -15.53
C LEU A 149 -0.43 24.92 -15.56
N THR A 150 0.02 25.50 -14.44
CA THR A 150 0.44 26.91 -14.37
C THR A 150 1.46 27.16 -15.48
N PRO A 151 1.20 28.11 -16.40
CA PRO A 151 2.13 28.42 -17.46
C PRO A 151 3.47 28.79 -16.85
N VAL A 152 4.51 28.02 -17.16
CA VAL A 152 5.88 28.45 -16.85
C VAL A 152 6.11 29.68 -17.73
N GLU A 153 6.31 30.84 -17.11
CA GLU A 153 6.84 31.99 -17.85
C GLU A 153 8.19 31.55 -18.41
N LEU A 154 8.21 31.22 -19.70
CA LEU A 154 9.45 31.04 -20.43
C LEU A 154 10.20 32.36 -20.28
N GLN A 155 11.28 32.35 -19.49
CA GLN A 155 12.26 33.42 -19.54
C GLN A 155 12.79 33.44 -20.97
N VAL A 156 12.21 34.31 -21.79
CA VAL A 156 12.75 34.65 -23.09
C VAL A 156 14.06 35.34 -22.75
N PHE A 157 15.17 34.60 -22.82
CA PHE A 157 16.49 35.20 -22.85
C PHE A 157 16.54 36.05 -24.12
N GLY A 158 16.22 37.34 -23.94
CA GLY A 158 16.43 38.36 -24.94
C GLY A 158 17.91 38.40 -25.25
N ASP A 159 18.28 37.99 -26.46
CA ASP A 159 19.05 38.82 -27.39
C ASP A 159 19.27 38.03 -28.68
N VAL A 160 18.27 38.03 -29.56
CA VAL A 160 18.54 37.93 -31.00
C VAL A 160 18.46 39.35 -31.53
N VAL A 161 19.61 40.03 -31.53
CA VAL A 161 19.79 41.30 -32.23
C VAL A 161 19.47 41.04 -33.71
N ALA A 162 18.31 41.52 -34.12
CA ALA A 162 18.00 41.73 -35.52
C ALA A 162 18.98 42.78 -36.07
N GLY A 163 19.80 42.40 -37.05
CA GLY A 163 20.64 43.39 -37.74
C GLY A 163 21.77 42.80 -38.56
N ASN A 164 21.46 42.26 -39.74
CA ASN A 164 21.87 42.90 -40.99
C ASN A 164 21.50 42.02 -42.21
N ARG A 165 20.49 42.49 -42.95
CA ARG A 165 20.50 42.43 -44.41
C ARG A 165 20.75 43.86 -44.89
N VAL A 166 21.97 44.16 -45.33
CA VAL A 166 22.32 44.59 -46.70
C VAL A 166 23.78 44.20 -46.91
#